data_AF-C2JVK4-F1
#
_entry.id   AF-C2JVK4-F1
#
_cell.length_a   1.000
_cell.length_b   1.000
_cell.length_c   1.000
_cell.angle_alpha   90.00
_cell.angle_beta   90.00
_cell.angle_gamma   90.00
#
_symmetry.space_group_name_H-M   'P 1'
#
loop_
_entity.id
_entity.type
_entity.pdbx_description
1 polymer ?
#
loop_
_entity_poly.entity_id
_entity_poly.type
_entity_poly.pdbx_seq_one_letter_code
_entity_poly.pdbx_strand_id
1 'polypeptide(L)'
;MKIKVWTDSNNRLLNWAYADENRPVGPTDEGFEVIEVDDAVGLYENHASVIDGQVVPDTGYDPDTASPTPEPSEADLANAETMKTVASLTVSNAALIKQVATLTKEAKS
;
A
#
# COMPACT_ATOMS: atom_id res chain seq x y z
N MET A 1 -17.47 9.45 -5.57
CA MET A 1 -17.46 8.27 -6.48
C MET A 1 -18.65 7.38 -6.17
N LYS A 2 -19.15 6.63 -7.14
CA LYS A 2 -20.23 5.66 -6.91
C LYS A 2 -19.71 4.25 -6.67
N ILE A 3 -20.25 3.60 -5.66
CA ILE A 3 -19.95 2.20 -5.35
C ILE A 3 -21.24 1.41 -5.20
N LYS A 4 -21.16 0.13 -5.56
CA LYS A 4 -22.15 -0.88 -5.22
C LYS A 4 -21.73 -1.54 -3.92
N VAL A 5 -22.66 -1.66 -2.98
CA VAL A 5 -22.44 -2.29 -1.68
C VAL A 5 -23.43 -3.43 -1.48
N TRP A 6 -22.93 -4.53 -0.94
CA TRP A 6 -23.75 -5.65 -0.47
C TRP A 6 -23.71 -5.67 1.04
N THR A 7 -24.88 -5.70 1.67
CA THR A 7 -24.98 -5.76 3.13
C THR A 7 -25.74 -6.99 3.60
N ASP A 8 -25.48 -7.41 4.84
CA ASP A 8 -26.34 -8.36 5.52
C ASP A 8 -27.62 -7.69 6.07
N SER A 9 -28.44 -8.47 6.79
CA SER A 9 -29.68 -8.00 7.41
C SER A 9 -29.51 -6.96 8.51
N ASN A 10 -28.28 -6.74 9.01
CA ASN A 10 -27.93 -5.75 10.01
C ASN A 10 -27.19 -4.55 9.39
N ASN A 11 -27.26 -4.42 8.07
CA ASN A 11 -26.54 -3.42 7.27
C ASN A 11 -25.01 -3.56 7.31
N ARG A 12 -24.48 -4.73 7.68
CA ARG A 12 -23.03 -4.97 7.69
C ARG A 12 -22.51 -4.99 6.27
N LEU A 13 -21.49 -4.20 5.95
CA LEU A 13 -20.84 -4.24 4.64
C LEU A 13 -20.17 -5.60 4.44
N LEU A 14 -20.64 -6.37 3.46
CA LEU A 14 -20.09 -7.68 3.10
C LEU A 14 -19.12 -7.60 1.94
N ASN A 15 -19.49 -6.84 0.90
CA ASN A 15 -18.67 -6.62 -0.28
C ASN A 15 -18.93 -5.22 -0.82
N TRP A 16 -17.97 -4.70 -1.57
CA TRP A 16 -18.18 -3.50 -2.38
C TRP A 16 -17.39 -3.57 -3.69
N ALA A 17 -17.80 -2.75 -4.65
CA ALA A 17 -17.02 -2.49 -5.85
C ALA A 17 -17.45 -1.17 -6.48
N TYR A 18 -16.65 -0.66 -7.41
CA TYR A 18 -17.03 0.51 -8.19
C TYR A 18 -18.33 0.26 -8.97
N ALA A 19 -19.22 1.24 -8.93
CA ALA A 19 -20.39 1.29 -9.78
C ALA A 19 -20.11 2.17 -11.00
N ASP A 20 -20.89 1.97 -12.06
CA ASP A 20 -20.95 2.94 -13.16
C ASP A 20 -21.44 4.29 -12.61
N GLU A 21 -20.74 5.38 -12.92
CA GLU A 21 -21.05 6.73 -12.44
C GLU A 21 -22.45 7.21 -12.90
N ASN A 22 -23.03 6.59 -13.95
CA ASN A 22 -24.37 6.90 -14.42
C ASN A 22 -25.47 6.13 -13.67
N ARG A 23 -25.14 5.17 -12.81
CA ARG A 23 -26.15 4.47 -12.02
C ARG A 23 -26.81 5.39 -11.00
N PRO A 24 -28.13 5.31 -10.81
CA PRO A 24 -28.81 6.06 -9.76
C PRO A 24 -28.37 5.56 -8.38
N VAL A 25 -28.28 6.48 -7.41
CA VAL A 25 -28.06 6.15 -6.00
C VAL A 25 -29.34 5.53 -5.43
N GLY A 26 -29.17 4.49 -4.61
CA GLY A 26 -30.25 3.77 -3.94
C GLY A 26 -30.26 2.27 -4.21
N PRO A 27 -31.26 1.55 -3.67
CA PRO A 27 -31.36 0.10 -3.78
C PRO A 27 -31.61 -0.34 -5.22
N THR A 28 -31.16 -1.55 -5.55
CA THR A 28 -31.35 -2.16 -6.87
C THR A 28 -31.99 -3.54 -6.75
N ASP A 29 -32.66 -3.97 -7.81
CA ASP A 29 -33.20 -5.35 -7.93
C ASP A 29 -32.10 -6.40 -8.15
N GLU A 30 -30.83 -5.98 -8.24
CA GLU A 30 -29.65 -6.85 -8.44
C GLU A 30 -29.06 -7.34 -7.10
N GLY A 31 -29.65 -6.94 -5.96
CA GLY A 31 -29.22 -7.35 -4.63
C GLY A 31 -28.05 -6.54 -4.06
N PHE A 32 -27.76 -5.36 -4.62
CA PHE A 32 -26.85 -4.37 -4.05
C PHE A 32 -27.51 -2.99 -3.98
N GLU A 33 -26.95 -2.10 -3.17
CA GLU A 33 -27.29 -0.68 -3.14
C GLU A 33 -26.17 0.12 -3.80
N VAL A 34 -26.52 1.18 -4.54
CA VAL A 34 -25.54 2.14 -5.04
C VAL A 34 -25.49 3.32 -4.08
N ILE A 35 -24.31 3.62 -3.54
CA ILE A 35 -24.08 4.78 -2.68
C ILE A 35 -22.99 5.67 -3.24
N GLU A 36 -22.99 6.93 -2.80
CA GLU A 36 -21.94 7.90 -3.10
C GLU A 36 -21.03 8.05 -1.88
N VAL A 37 -19.73 7.94 -2.12
CA VAL A 37 -18.68 8.11 -1.11
C VAL A 37 -17.59 9.03 -1.66
N ASP A 38 -16.85 9.71 -0.80
CA ASP A 38 -15.75 10.58 -1.23
C ASP A 38 -14.53 9.74 -1.69
N ASP A 39 -14.21 8.67 -0.95
CA ASP A 39 -13.14 7.73 -1.27
C ASP A 39 -13.47 6.29 -0.77
N ALA A 40 -12.54 5.36 -0.99
CA ALA A 40 -12.69 3.96 -0.57
C ALA A 40 -12.30 3.71 0.91
N VAL A 41 -11.83 4.73 1.62
CA VAL A 41 -11.41 4.60 3.02
C VAL A 41 -12.66 4.34 3.86
N GLY A 42 -12.58 3.39 4.80
CA GLY A 42 -13.72 2.97 5.59
C GLY A 42 -14.57 1.85 4.98
N LEU A 43 -14.37 1.50 3.69
CA LEU A 43 -15.03 0.34 3.05
C LEU A 43 -14.38 -0.98 3.45
N TYR A 44 -14.33 -1.24 4.75
CA TYR A 44 -13.75 -2.43 5.33
C TYR A 44 -14.83 -3.51 5.43
N GLU A 45 -14.75 -4.49 4.55
CA GLU A 45 -15.66 -5.64 4.55
C GLU A 45 -15.66 -6.30 5.93
N ASN A 46 -16.86 -6.61 6.44
CA ASN A 46 -17.10 -7.12 7.78
C ASN A 46 -16.54 -6.25 8.92
N HIS A 47 -16.20 -4.98 8.67
CA HIS A 47 -15.69 -4.00 9.64
C HIS A 47 -16.27 -2.60 9.47
N ALA A 48 -17.31 -2.46 8.64
CA ALA A 48 -18.10 -1.26 8.48
C ALA A 48 -19.57 -1.62 8.24
N SER A 49 -20.48 -0.71 8.55
CA SER A 49 -21.91 -0.84 8.23
C SER A 49 -22.34 0.29 7.30
N VAL A 50 -23.37 0.06 6.49
CA VAL A 50 -23.97 1.11 5.64
C VAL A 50 -25.25 1.60 6.28
N ILE A 51 -25.26 2.83 6.79
CA ILE A 51 -26.40 3.41 7.50
C ILE A 51 -26.82 4.67 6.77
N ASP A 52 -28.08 4.73 6.32
CA ASP A 52 -28.63 5.87 5.59
C ASP A 52 -27.75 6.31 4.39
N GLY A 53 -27.23 5.32 3.65
CA GLY A 53 -26.34 5.53 2.51
C GLY A 53 -24.90 5.94 2.86
N GLN A 54 -24.55 5.99 4.15
CA GLN A 54 -23.20 6.32 4.62
C GLN A 54 -22.46 5.10 5.15
N VAL A 55 -21.17 5.03 4.87
CA VAL A 55 -20.29 3.99 5.41
C VAL A 55 -19.83 4.40 6.80
N VAL A 56 -20.07 3.53 7.78
CA VAL A 56 -19.71 3.73 9.18
C VAL A 56 -18.79 2.60 9.62
N PRO A 57 -17.46 2.82 9.68
CA PRO A 57 -16.51 1.85 10.20
C PRO A 57 -16.74 1.51 11.68
N ASP A 58 -16.38 0.29 12.07
CA ASP A 58 -16.38 -0.12 13.47
C ASP A 58 -15.48 0.79 14.32
N THR A 59 -15.95 1.12 15.51
CA THR A 59 -15.13 1.86 16.48
C THR A 59 -13.90 1.05 16.87
N GLY A 60 -12.72 1.64 16.68
CA GLY A 60 -11.45 1.01 17.05
C GLY A 60 -10.94 -0.04 16.05
N TYR A 61 -11.58 -0.21 14.89
CA TYR A 61 -10.98 -0.97 13.80
C TYR A 61 -9.79 -0.21 13.23
N ASP A 62 -8.63 -0.86 13.19
CA ASP A 62 -7.41 -0.34 12.61
C ASP A 62 -7.01 -1.21 11.39
N PRO A 63 -7.20 -0.71 10.16
CA PRO A 63 -6.91 -1.47 8.94
C PRO A 63 -5.42 -1.83 8.82
N ASP A 64 -4.52 -1.04 9.39
CA ASP A 64 -3.07 -1.27 9.31
C ASP A 64 -2.64 -2.43 10.21
N THR A 65 -3.39 -2.69 11.29
CA THR A 65 -3.19 -3.90 12.12
C THR A 65 -3.74 -5.16 11.48
N ALA A 66 -4.80 -5.05 10.66
CA ALA A 66 -5.42 -6.17 9.97
C ALA A 66 -4.62 -6.63 8.74
N SER A 67 -3.84 -5.73 8.14
CA SER A 67 -2.89 -6.04 7.07
C SER A 67 -1.50 -5.50 7.43
N PRO A 68 -0.78 -6.15 8.36
CA PRO A 68 0.52 -5.67 8.78
C PRO A 68 1.45 -5.57 7.58
N THR A 69 2.21 -4.48 7.51
CA THR A 69 3.28 -4.37 6.50
C THR A 69 4.21 -5.57 6.66
N PRO A 70 4.50 -6.33 5.58
CA PRO A 70 5.36 -7.50 5.69
C PRO A 70 6.73 -7.09 6.25
N GLU A 71 7.20 -7.81 7.26
CA GLU A 71 8.59 -7.65 7.69
C GLU A 71 9.54 -8.13 6.57
N PRO A 72 10.71 -7.50 6.41
CA PRO A 72 11.70 -7.96 5.44
C PRO A 72 12.05 -9.43 5.67
N SER A 73 12.12 -10.21 4.60
CA SER A 73 12.59 -11.59 4.69
C SER A 73 14.09 -11.65 5.03
N GLU A 74 14.57 -12.81 5.49
CA GLU A 74 16.02 -13.04 5.66
C GLU A 74 16.81 -12.76 4.37
N ALA A 75 16.22 -13.05 3.20
CA ALA A 75 16.82 -12.76 1.91
C ALA A 75 16.89 -11.25 1.62
N ASP A 76 15.87 -10.48 1.98
CA ASP A 76 15.88 -9.02 1.83
C ASP A 76 16.98 -8.39 2.68
N LEU A 77 17.14 -8.88 3.92
CA LEU A 77 18.19 -8.42 4.82
C LEU A 77 19.58 -8.77 4.28
N ALA A 78 19.79 -10.00 3.79
CA ALA A 78 21.06 -10.42 3.19
C ALA A 78 21.41 -9.60 1.93
N ASN A 79 20.41 -9.30 1.10
CA ASN A 79 20.58 -8.46 -0.08
C ASN A 79 20.95 -7.01 0.32
N ALA A 80 20.30 -6.45 1.34
CA ALA A 80 20.61 -5.12 1.85
C ALA A 80 22.06 -5.03 2.37
N GLU A 81 22.53 -6.02 3.13
CA GLU A 81 23.91 -6.08 3.60
C GLU A 81 24.92 -6.25 2.45
N THR A 82 24.57 -7.05 1.44
CA THR A 82 25.39 -7.21 0.23
C THR A 82 25.53 -5.86 -0.50
N MET A 83 24.43 -5.13 -0.67
CA MET A 83 24.45 -3.80 -1.30
C MET A 83 25.31 -2.79 -0.53
N LYS A 84 25.23 -2.77 0.81
CA LYS A 84 26.10 -1.93 1.66
C LYS A 84 27.58 -2.26 1.45
N THR A 85 27.89 -3.55 1.37
CA THR A 85 29.26 -4.03 1.13
C THR A 85 29.78 -3.60 -0.24
N VAL A 86 28.98 -3.81 -1.29
CA VAL A 86 29.32 -3.39 -2.66
C VAL A 86 29.55 -1.89 -2.72
N ALA A 87 28.66 -1.08 -2.15
CA ALA A 87 28.82 0.37 -2.12
C ALA A 87 30.14 0.79 -1.44
N SER A 88 30.48 0.17 -0.31
CA SER A 88 31.72 0.44 0.42
C SER A 88 32.97 0.07 -0.40
N LEU A 89 32.94 -1.06 -1.10
CA LEU A 89 34.02 -1.48 -2.01
C LEU A 89 34.15 -0.54 -3.20
N THR A 90 33.05 -0.06 -3.79
CA THR A 90 33.08 0.90 -4.90
C THR A 90 33.77 2.20 -4.51
N VAL A 91 33.42 2.76 -3.34
CA VAL A 91 34.07 3.99 -2.81
C VAL A 91 35.56 3.75 -2.56
N SER A 92 35.89 2.61 -1.95
CA SER A 92 37.29 2.25 -1.64
C SER A 92 38.12 2.10 -2.92
N ASN A 93 37.59 1.42 -3.94
CA ASN A 93 38.25 1.26 -5.24
C ASN A 93 38.46 2.61 -5.94
N ALA A 94 37.48 3.51 -5.91
CA ALA A 94 37.63 4.85 -6.48
C ALA A 94 38.76 5.64 -5.79
N ALA A 95 38.87 5.54 -4.47
CA ALA A 95 39.97 6.16 -3.72
C ALA A 95 41.34 5.57 -4.09
N LEU A 96 41.43 4.24 -4.18
CA LEU A 96 42.66 3.55 -4.58
C LEU A 96 43.09 3.93 -6.01
N ILE A 97 42.17 3.97 -6.96
CA ILE A 97 42.45 4.40 -8.34
C ILE A 97 43.05 5.81 -8.35
N LYS A 98 42.51 6.73 -7.55
CA LYS A 98 43.04 8.10 -7.43
C LYS A 98 44.45 8.14 -6.85
N GLN A 99 44.74 7.33 -5.84
CA GLN A 99 46.08 7.22 -5.26
C GLN A 99 47.09 6.65 -6.24
N VAL A 100 46.74 5.55 -6.94
CA VAL A 100 47.59 4.94 -7.96
C VAL A 100 47.91 5.92 -9.09
N ALA A 101 46.91 6.68 -9.55
CA ALA A 101 47.12 7.72 -10.56
C ALA A 101 48.10 8.81 -10.09
N THR A 102 48.02 9.20 -8.81
CA THR A 102 48.92 10.20 -8.21
C THR A 102 50.35 9.70 -8.16
N LEU A 103 50.57 8.50 -7.61
CA LEU A 103 51.90 7.88 -7.51
C LEU A 103 52.53 7.64 -8.88
N THR A 104 51.74 7.24 -9.88
CA THR A 104 52.21 7.02 -11.25
C THR A 104 52.70 8.33 -11.89
N LYS A 105 52.10 9.46 -11.54
CA LYS A 105 52.51 10.78 -12.03
C LYS A 105 53.82 11.22 -11.37
N GLU A 106 53.95 11.01 -10.06
CA GLU A 106 55.16 11.33 -9.30
C GLU A 106 56.36 10.50 -9.77
N ALA A 107 56.19 9.20 -10.03
CA ALA A 107 57.27 8.33 -10.51
C ALA A 107 57.77 8.66 -11.93
N LYS A 108 57.04 9.47 -12.70
CA LYS A 108 57.40 9.90 -14.07
C LYS A 108 57.95 11.33 -14.14
N SER A 109 57.99 12.04 -13.00
CA SER A 109 58.54 13.40 -12.88
C SER A 109 59.96 13.35 -12.37
#